data_AF-A0A1F9J0C2-F1
#
_entry.id   AF-A0A1F9J0C2-F1
#
_cell.length_a   1.000
_cell.length_b   1.000
_cell.length_c   1.000
_cell.angle_alpha   90.00
_cell.angle_beta   90.00
_cell.angle_gamma   90.00
#
_symmetry.space_group_name_H-M   'P 1'
#
loop_
_entity.id
_entity.type
_entity.pdbx_description
1 polymer ?
#
loop_
_entity_poly.entity_id
_entity_poly.type
_entity_poly.pdbx_seq_one_letter_code
_entity_poly.pdbx_strand_id
1 'polypeptide(L)'
;MNIAGLIKRRLEELGCEQKDLAAAAQVTESYISQLLTGKKSLPAHNRSDIYGKIGAFLKLSPGELAKLAEMQRREELNRKIKEPAQPLYQEVRELILRKCKSEKAKQLRLIFEKEPFGEIERLITQKLLGVAKGVAKEEWKNEAWLRVVARLNHRSYEEVQATVLEFLEADIFSLSVQNFVYFLDPLIESWDIDLVTFGMKIVLAPELGRERMKQFEFVERELEPAAAEEPGLGEFLQNASLSGDVTQEELVFLKRLRFRNKSPSALYYYRELQNLRDPLHFRAQGSR
;
A
#
# COMPACT_ATOMS: atom_id res chain seq x y z
N MET A 1 -8.23 14.45 15.40
CA MET A 1 -8.61 15.70 14.70
C MET A 1 -8.62 15.40 13.21
N ASN A 2 -9.73 15.64 12.51
CA ASN A 2 -9.81 15.38 11.07
C ASN A 2 -9.31 16.58 10.24
N ILE A 3 -9.03 16.35 8.97
CA ILE A 3 -8.53 17.41 8.06
C ILE A 3 -9.53 18.55 7.92
N ALA A 4 -10.82 18.24 7.76
CA ALA A 4 -11.85 19.25 7.58
C ALA A 4 -11.92 20.22 8.78
N GLY A 5 -11.81 19.70 10.01
CA GLY A 5 -11.77 20.51 11.22
C GLY A 5 -10.52 21.38 11.32
N LEU A 6 -9.36 20.85 10.94
CA LEU A 6 -8.11 21.62 10.89
C LEU A 6 -8.22 22.79 9.89
N ILE A 7 -8.73 22.52 8.69
CA ILE A 7 -8.86 23.56 7.66
C ILE A 7 -9.88 24.62 8.09
N LYS A 8 -11.06 24.25 8.61
CA LYS A 8 -12.05 25.22 9.11
C LYS A 8 -11.46 26.13 10.18
N ARG A 9 -10.80 25.55 11.18
CA ARG A 9 -10.16 26.30 12.27
C ARG A 9 -9.11 27.27 11.74
N ARG A 10 -8.27 26.84 10.78
CA ARG A 10 -7.24 27.72 10.20
C ARG A 10 -7.83 28.83 9.34
N LEU A 11 -8.92 28.58 8.61
CA LEU A 11 -9.62 29.62 7.86
C LEU A 11 -10.22 30.67 8.81
N GLU A 12 -10.81 30.24 9.92
CA GLU A 12 -11.32 31.14 10.97
C GLU A 12 -10.19 31.97 11.61
N GLU A 13 -9.06 31.34 11.98
CA GLU A 13 -7.90 32.02 12.56
C GLU A 13 -7.25 33.04 11.61
N LEU A 14 -7.31 32.79 10.31
CA LEU A 14 -6.75 33.67 9.27
C LEU A 14 -7.76 34.69 8.73
N GLY A 15 -9.04 34.58 9.10
CA GLY A 15 -10.12 35.43 8.59
C GLY A 15 -10.36 35.26 7.09
N CYS A 16 -10.13 34.06 6.53
CA CYS A 16 -10.25 33.78 5.10
C CYS A 16 -11.49 32.94 4.78
N GLU A 17 -12.06 33.12 3.59
CA GLU A 17 -13.21 32.34 3.12
C GLU A 17 -12.77 31.11 2.31
N GLN A 18 -13.72 30.20 2.06
CA GLN A 18 -13.47 29.00 1.24
C GLN A 18 -13.05 29.36 -0.19
N LYS A 19 -13.57 30.46 -0.74
CA LYS A 19 -13.20 30.96 -2.07
C LYS A 19 -11.72 31.34 -2.15
N ASP A 20 -11.17 31.91 -1.08
CA ASP A 20 -9.79 32.39 -1.04
C ASP A 20 -8.84 31.19 -1.02
N LEU A 21 -9.19 30.16 -0.24
CA LEU A 21 -8.49 28.89 -0.24
C LEU A 21 -8.59 28.18 -1.60
N ALA A 22 -9.77 28.20 -2.23
CA ALA A 22 -9.97 27.60 -3.55
C ALA A 22 -9.09 28.27 -4.61
N ALA A 23 -9.04 29.60 -4.62
CA ALA A 23 -8.16 30.37 -5.50
C ALA A 23 -6.68 30.05 -5.26
N ALA A 24 -6.23 30.03 -4.00
CA ALA A 24 -4.84 29.73 -3.65
C ALA A 24 -4.44 28.28 -3.99
N ALA A 25 -5.36 27.33 -3.81
CA ALA A 25 -5.17 25.93 -4.17
C ALA A 25 -5.37 25.65 -5.67
N GLN A 26 -5.83 26.63 -6.45
CA GLN A 26 -6.16 26.50 -7.87
C GLN A 26 -7.20 25.39 -8.13
N VAL A 27 -8.23 25.34 -7.29
CA VAL A 27 -9.34 24.39 -7.38
C VAL A 27 -10.67 25.14 -7.32
N THR A 28 -11.76 24.47 -7.65
CA THR A 28 -13.09 25.07 -7.56
C THR A 28 -13.53 25.23 -6.11
N GLU A 29 -14.34 26.25 -5.82
CA GLU A 29 -14.92 26.43 -4.48
C GLU A 29 -15.77 25.22 -4.07
N SER A 30 -16.50 24.63 -5.02
CA SER A 30 -17.24 23.37 -4.82
C SER A 30 -16.33 22.23 -4.33
N TYR A 31 -15.09 22.14 -4.84
CA TYR A 31 -14.15 21.13 -4.40
C TYR A 31 -13.73 21.34 -2.93
N ILE A 32 -13.45 22.58 -2.52
CA ILE A 32 -13.16 22.91 -1.11
C ILE A 32 -14.38 22.63 -0.22
N SER A 33 -15.58 22.99 -0.65
CA SER A 33 -16.82 22.70 0.09
C SER A 33 -17.05 21.18 0.27
N GLN A 34 -16.84 20.39 -0.78
CA GLN A 34 -16.89 18.92 -0.71
C GLN A 34 -15.84 18.33 0.24
N LEU A 35 -14.67 18.95 0.31
CA LEU A 35 -13.61 18.59 1.24
C LEU A 35 -14.00 18.83 2.70
N LEU A 36 -14.55 20.01 2.98
CA LEU A 36 -14.93 20.45 4.33
C LEU A 36 -16.18 19.75 4.87
N THR A 37 -17.02 19.22 3.97
CA THR A 37 -18.17 18.39 4.30
C THR A 37 -17.82 16.91 4.43
N GLY A 38 -16.59 16.51 4.11
CA GLY A 38 -16.15 15.11 4.15
C GLY A 38 -16.74 14.26 3.03
N LYS A 39 -17.38 14.87 2.02
CA LYS A 39 -17.87 14.15 0.82
C LYS A 39 -16.74 13.74 -0.12
N LYS A 40 -15.62 14.48 -0.10
CA LYS A 40 -14.43 14.20 -0.91
C LYS A 40 -13.19 14.21 -0.03
N SER A 41 -12.36 13.18 -0.16
CA SER A 41 -11.07 13.09 0.56
C SER A 41 -10.00 13.87 -0.19
N LEU A 42 -8.96 14.35 0.51
CA LEU A 42 -7.80 14.95 -0.16
C LEU A 42 -7.11 13.89 -1.06
N PRO A 43 -6.61 14.29 -2.24
CA PRO A 43 -6.03 13.39 -3.24
C PRO A 43 -4.78 12.67 -2.74
N ALA A 44 -4.22 11.70 -3.45
CA ALA A 44 -2.97 11.06 -3.00
C ALA A 44 -1.79 12.07 -2.95
N HIS A 45 -0.93 11.97 -1.93
CA HIS A 45 0.17 12.92 -1.66
C HIS A 45 1.16 13.07 -2.84
N ASN A 46 1.22 12.08 -3.72
CA ASN A 46 2.07 12.02 -4.90
C ASN A 46 1.40 12.54 -6.17
N ARG A 47 0.16 13.07 -6.10
CA ARG A 47 -0.66 13.38 -7.29
C ARG A 47 -1.16 14.80 -7.42
N SER A 48 -0.92 15.65 -6.44
CA SER A 48 -1.25 17.06 -6.58
C SER A 48 -0.41 17.90 -5.63
N ASP A 49 0.07 19.04 -6.12
CA ASP A 49 0.66 20.09 -5.29
C ASP A 49 -0.37 20.77 -4.37
N ILE A 50 -1.65 20.36 -4.42
CA ILE A 50 -2.75 20.85 -3.56
C ILE A 50 -2.37 20.79 -2.08
N TYR A 51 -1.69 19.75 -1.60
CA TYR A 51 -1.22 19.71 -0.21
C TYR A 51 -0.24 20.83 0.12
N GLY A 52 0.67 21.12 -0.80
CA GLY A 52 1.62 22.22 -0.68
C GLY A 52 0.92 23.57 -0.76
N LYS A 53 0.00 23.75 -1.71
CA LYS A 53 -0.76 25.00 -1.91
C LYS A 53 -1.69 25.31 -0.72
N ILE A 54 -2.52 24.35 -0.32
CA ILE A 54 -3.40 24.47 0.87
C ILE A 54 -2.56 24.66 2.13
N GLY A 55 -1.49 23.88 2.29
CA GLY A 55 -0.60 23.99 3.45
C GLY A 55 0.07 25.36 3.54
N ALA A 56 0.57 25.88 2.42
CA ALA A 56 1.19 27.20 2.35
C ALA A 56 0.18 28.32 2.67
N PHE A 57 -1.03 28.25 2.09
CA PHE A 57 -2.08 29.24 2.35
C PHE A 57 -2.51 29.25 3.82
N LEU A 58 -2.69 28.06 4.41
CA LEU A 58 -3.08 27.90 5.82
C LEU A 58 -1.91 28.06 6.81
N LYS A 59 -0.70 28.40 6.32
CA LYS A 59 0.53 28.56 7.11
C LYS A 59 0.86 27.32 7.97
N LEU A 60 0.62 26.14 7.43
CA LEU A 60 0.93 24.86 8.06
C LEU A 60 2.35 24.42 7.75
N SER A 61 2.91 23.55 8.58
CA SER A 61 4.25 23.03 8.33
C SER A 61 4.25 22.14 7.07
N PRO A 62 5.32 22.18 6.23
CA PRO A 62 5.38 21.38 5.02
C PRO A 62 5.17 19.89 5.31
N GLY A 63 4.20 19.28 4.62
CA GLY A 63 3.89 17.85 4.77
C GLY A 63 2.95 17.48 5.93
N GLU A 64 2.54 18.43 6.78
CA GLU A 64 1.62 18.19 7.89
C GLU A 64 0.24 17.70 7.40
N LEU A 65 -0.34 18.39 6.41
CA LEU A 65 -1.60 17.99 5.79
C LEU A 65 -1.49 16.63 5.08
N ALA A 66 -0.35 16.33 4.47
CA ALA A 66 -0.14 15.05 3.78
C ALA A 66 -0.12 13.89 4.80
N LYS A 67 0.59 14.05 5.92
CA LYS A 67 0.61 13.07 7.02
C LYS A 67 -0.77 12.86 7.62
N LEU A 68 -1.50 13.93 7.92
CA LEU A 68 -2.86 13.84 8.45
C LEU A 68 -3.83 13.16 7.48
N ALA A 69 -3.67 13.41 6.17
CA ALA A 69 -4.47 12.75 5.15
C ALA A 69 -4.20 11.25 5.02
N GLU A 70 -2.94 10.86 5.20
CA GLU A 70 -2.57 9.45 5.21
C GLU A 70 -3.11 8.73 6.45
N MET A 71 -2.96 9.34 7.63
CA MET A 71 -3.51 8.83 8.89
C MET A 71 -5.03 8.67 8.81
N GLN A 72 -5.75 9.71 8.37
CA GLN A 72 -7.21 9.65 8.27
C GLN A 72 -7.68 8.60 7.25
N ARG A 73 -7.01 8.47 6.10
CA ARG A 73 -7.30 7.39 5.15
C ARG A 73 -7.09 6.01 5.75
N ARG A 74 -6.02 5.83 6.54
CA ARG A 74 -5.74 4.55 7.20
C ARG A 74 -6.78 4.24 8.28
N GLU A 75 -7.23 5.25 9.03
CA GLU A 75 -8.31 5.12 10.01
C GLU A 75 -9.65 4.78 9.33
N GLU A 76 -10.00 5.47 8.24
CA GLU A 76 -11.21 5.17 7.45
C GLU A 76 -11.17 3.76 6.87
N LEU A 77 -10.02 3.33 6.33
CA LEU A 77 -9.84 1.98 5.83
C LEU A 77 -9.97 0.95 6.96
N ASN A 78 -9.34 1.19 8.10
CA ASN A 78 -9.46 0.32 9.28
C ASN A 78 -10.91 0.23 9.79
N ARG A 79 -11.67 1.33 9.73
CA ARG A 79 -13.09 1.33 10.07
C ARG A 79 -13.89 0.47 9.08
N LYS A 80 -13.70 0.67 7.77
CA LYS A 80 -14.35 -0.14 6.71
C LYS A 80 -14.03 -1.64 6.80
N ILE A 81 -12.85 -1.99 7.30
CA ILE A 81 -12.45 -3.39 7.52
C ILE A 81 -13.17 -4.01 8.74
N LYS A 82 -13.39 -3.22 9.80
CA LYS A 82 -14.06 -3.67 11.04
C LYS A 82 -15.58 -3.75 10.88
N GLU A 83 -16.17 -2.92 10.03
CA GLU A 83 -17.58 -3.02 9.66
C GLU A 83 -17.78 -4.23 8.72
N PRO A 84 -18.92 -4.95 8.79
CA PRO A 84 -19.23 -6.00 7.84
C PRO A 84 -19.30 -5.38 6.45
N ALA A 85 -18.29 -5.66 5.62
CA ALA A 85 -18.18 -5.02 4.32
C ALA A 85 -19.38 -5.41 3.45
N GLN A 86 -20.02 -4.40 2.87
CA GLN A 86 -21.08 -4.65 1.91
C GLN A 86 -20.52 -5.46 0.73
N PRO A 87 -21.28 -6.45 0.22
CA PRO A 87 -20.87 -7.18 -0.98
C PRO A 87 -20.57 -6.21 -2.12
N LEU A 88 -19.60 -6.56 -2.98
CA LEU A 88 -19.46 -5.86 -4.26
C LEU A 88 -20.79 -5.92 -5.03
N TYR A 89 -21.07 -4.86 -5.78
CA TYR A 89 -22.17 -4.85 -6.74
C TYR A 89 -22.09 -6.10 -7.62
N GLN A 90 -23.23 -6.76 -7.83
CA GLN A 90 -23.30 -8.01 -8.58
C GLN A 90 -22.70 -7.85 -9.97
N GLU A 91 -22.95 -6.70 -10.60
CA GLU A 91 -22.43 -6.33 -11.92
C GLU A 91 -20.90 -6.27 -11.92
N VAL A 92 -20.29 -5.71 -10.88
CA VAL A 92 -18.83 -5.65 -10.73
C VAL A 92 -18.25 -7.06 -10.59
N ARG A 93 -18.89 -7.91 -9.78
CA ARG A 93 -18.47 -9.30 -9.59
C ARG A 93 -18.55 -10.11 -10.88
N GLU A 94 -19.62 -9.94 -11.64
CA GLU A 94 -19.80 -10.59 -12.94
C GLU A 94 -18.73 -10.14 -13.94
N LEU A 95 -18.40 -8.85 -13.96
CA LEU A 95 -17.35 -8.31 -14.81
C LEU A 95 -15.95 -8.83 -14.42
N ILE A 96 -15.66 -8.95 -13.11
CA ILE A 96 -14.43 -9.58 -12.60
C ILE A 96 -14.35 -11.04 -13.08
N LEU A 97 -15.42 -11.82 -12.88
CA LEU A 97 -15.46 -13.24 -13.25
C LEU A 97 -15.39 -13.45 -14.78
N ARG A 98 -15.93 -12.53 -15.58
CA ARG A 98 -15.89 -12.59 -17.05
C ARG A 98 -14.46 -12.60 -17.59
N LYS A 99 -13.53 -11.91 -16.91
CA LYS A 99 -12.10 -11.84 -17.27
C LYS A 99 -11.28 -12.97 -16.66
N CYS A 100 -11.88 -13.81 -15.81
CA CYS A 100 -11.24 -14.99 -15.25
C CYS A 100 -11.21 -16.12 -16.27
N LYS A 101 -10.16 -16.95 -16.27
CA LYS A 101 -10.16 -18.18 -17.08
C LYS A 101 -11.33 -19.09 -16.72
N SER A 102 -11.97 -19.64 -17.76
CA SER A 102 -13.29 -20.29 -17.71
C SER A 102 -13.40 -21.46 -16.73
N GLU A 103 -12.33 -22.23 -16.55
CA GLU A 103 -12.31 -23.42 -15.68
C GLU A 103 -12.52 -23.05 -14.20
N LYS A 104 -11.92 -21.94 -13.74
CA LYS A 104 -11.94 -21.52 -12.33
C LYS A 104 -13.07 -20.54 -12.01
N ALA A 105 -13.62 -19.87 -13.02
CA ALA A 105 -14.71 -18.92 -12.87
C ALA A 105 -15.95 -19.53 -12.17
N LYS A 106 -16.26 -20.80 -12.45
CA LYS A 106 -17.38 -21.51 -11.80
C LYS A 106 -17.14 -21.75 -10.31
N GLN A 107 -15.94 -22.19 -9.94
CA GLN A 107 -15.56 -22.42 -8.55
C GLN A 107 -15.56 -21.11 -7.75
N LEU A 108 -14.99 -20.07 -8.32
CA LEU A 108 -14.98 -18.72 -7.72
C LEU A 108 -16.38 -18.15 -7.53
N ARG A 109 -17.29 -18.38 -8.48
CA ARG A 109 -18.69 -17.96 -8.33
C ARG A 109 -19.34 -18.58 -7.10
N LEU A 110 -19.15 -19.88 -6.88
CA LEU A 110 -19.67 -20.57 -5.68
C LEU A 110 -19.06 -20.01 -4.39
N ILE A 111 -17.76 -19.67 -4.41
CA ILE A 111 -17.09 -19.03 -3.26
C ILE A 111 -17.71 -17.67 -2.97
N PHE A 112 -17.91 -16.83 -3.99
CA PHE A 112 -18.48 -15.49 -3.83
C PHE A 112 -19.97 -15.49 -3.42
N GLU A 113 -20.73 -16.51 -3.84
CA GLU A 113 -22.12 -16.69 -3.40
C GLU A 113 -22.19 -17.13 -1.94
N LYS A 114 -21.28 -18.03 -1.52
CA LYS A 114 -21.21 -18.52 -0.14
C LYS A 114 -20.70 -17.47 0.85
N GLU A 115 -19.69 -16.71 0.44
CA GLU A 115 -19.09 -15.65 1.24
C GLU A 115 -18.96 -14.36 0.42
N PRO A 116 -20.06 -13.59 0.28
CA PRO A 116 -20.05 -12.35 -0.46
C PRO A 116 -19.02 -11.37 0.12
N PHE A 117 -18.10 -10.96 -0.74
CA PHE A 117 -16.99 -10.06 -0.42
C PHE A 117 -16.13 -10.52 0.76
N GLY A 118 -15.94 -11.84 0.83
CA GLY A 118 -14.97 -12.51 1.70
C GLY A 118 -13.52 -12.28 1.28
N GLU A 119 -12.59 -12.97 1.94
CA GLU A 119 -11.14 -12.74 1.81
C GLU A 119 -10.64 -12.94 0.36
N ILE A 120 -11.10 -13.99 -0.31
CA ILE A 120 -10.70 -14.30 -1.69
C ILE A 120 -11.19 -13.22 -2.67
N GLU A 121 -12.45 -12.78 -2.55
CA GLU A 121 -13.00 -11.73 -3.41
C GLU A 121 -12.26 -10.40 -3.20
N ARG A 122 -11.92 -10.07 -1.94
CA ARG A 122 -11.13 -8.87 -1.61
C ARG A 122 -9.71 -8.95 -2.16
N LEU A 123 -9.04 -10.09 -2.02
CA LEU A 123 -7.69 -10.31 -2.54
C LEU A 123 -7.65 -10.09 -4.06
N ILE A 124 -8.54 -10.78 -4.79
CA ILE A 124 -8.62 -10.68 -6.25
C ILE A 124 -8.89 -9.23 -6.65
N THR A 125 -9.90 -8.60 -6.06
CA THR A 125 -10.27 -7.21 -6.36
C THR A 125 -9.12 -6.24 -6.07
N GLN A 126 -8.42 -6.42 -4.94
CA GLN A 126 -7.28 -5.60 -4.57
C GLN A 126 -6.13 -5.72 -5.57
N LYS A 127 -5.79 -6.94 -6.01
CA LYS A 127 -4.69 -7.16 -6.97
C LYS A 127 -5.03 -6.62 -8.35
N LEU A 128 -6.24 -6.87 -8.87
CA LEU A 128 -6.70 -6.32 -10.14
C LEU A 128 -6.68 -4.78 -10.12
N LEU A 129 -7.25 -4.19 -9.07
CA LEU A 129 -7.25 -2.75 -8.89
C LEU A 129 -5.82 -2.20 -8.78
N GLY A 130 -4.95 -2.86 -8.02
CA GLY A 130 -3.55 -2.44 -7.87
C GLY A 130 -2.79 -2.42 -9.20
N VAL A 131 -2.97 -3.47 -10.03
CA VAL A 131 -2.36 -3.54 -11.36
C VAL A 131 -2.93 -2.46 -12.28
N ALA A 132 -4.25 -2.33 -12.37
CA ALA A 132 -4.88 -1.30 -13.21
C ALA A 132 -4.44 0.13 -12.80
N LYS A 133 -4.31 0.39 -11.50
CA LYS A 133 -3.77 1.66 -10.99
C LYS A 133 -2.28 1.85 -11.30
N GLY A 134 -1.49 0.79 -11.30
CA GLY A 134 -0.08 0.82 -11.70
C GLY A 134 0.06 1.28 -13.14
N VAL A 135 -0.66 0.61 -14.05
CA VAL A 135 -0.71 0.97 -15.48
C VAL A 135 -1.20 2.40 -15.66
N ALA A 136 -2.31 2.79 -15.03
CA ALA A 136 -2.84 4.14 -15.15
C ALA A 136 -1.86 5.23 -14.63
N LYS A 137 -0.96 4.91 -13.67
CA LYS A 137 0.08 5.84 -13.20
C LYS A 137 1.27 5.93 -14.15
N GLU A 138 1.69 4.81 -14.72
CA GLU A 138 2.80 4.74 -15.69
C GLU A 138 2.41 5.47 -16.98
N GLU A 139 1.18 5.22 -17.46
CA GLU A 139 0.63 5.81 -18.68
C GLU A 139 0.00 7.20 -18.48
N TRP A 140 -0.11 7.69 -17.24
CA TRP A 140 -0.64 9.02 -16.93
C TRP A 140 0.07 10.15 -17.67
N LYS A 141 1.39 9.99 -17.91
CA LYS A 141 2.20 10.98 -18.64
C LYS A 141 2.18 10.76 -20.16
N ASN A 142 1.53 9.70 -20.63
CA ASN A 142 1.44 9.34 -22.03
C ASN A 142 0.14 9.90 -22.65
N GLU A 143 0.25 11.02 -23.36
CA GLU A 143 -0.89 11.63 -24.05
C GLU A 143 -1.58 10.68 -25.04
N ALA A 144 -0.84 9.76 -25.66
CA ALA A 144 -1.42 8.82 -26.62
C ALA A 144 -2.37 7.84 -25.91
N TRP A 145 -2.00 7.35 -24.73
CA TRP A 145 -2.87 6.50 -23.91
C TRP A 145 -4.11 7.26 -23.41
N LEU A 146 -3.95 8.50 -22.91
CA LEU A 146 -5.08 9.32 -22.50
C LEU A 146 -6.07 9.56 -23.63
N ARG A 147 -5.60 9.74 -24.88
CA ARG A 147 -6.47 9.84 -26.05
C ARG A 147 -7.16 8.51 -26.40
N VAL A 148 -6.51 7.36 -26.21
CA VAL A 148 -7.13 6.04 -26.40
C VAL A 148 -8.24 5.82 -25.36
N VAL A 149 -7.95 6.10 -24.08
CA VAL A 149 -8.94 6.03 -23.00
C VAL A 149 -10.09 7.02 -23.23
N ALA A 150 -9.80 8.23 -23.71
CA ALA A 150 -10.83 9.22 -24.05
C ALA A 150 -11.75 8.75 -25.18
N ARG A 151 -11.20 8.12 -26.23
CA ARG A 151 -11.98 7.54 -27.34
C ARG A 151 -12.84 6.37 -26.89
N LEU A 152 -12.27 5.46 -26.09
CA LEU A 152 -12.99 4.31 -25.54
C LEU A 152 -14.15 4.73 -24.63
N ASN A 153 -14.04 5.90 -24.00
CA ASN A 153 -15.02 6.39 -23.03
C ASN A 153 -15.93 7.53 -23.56
N HIS A 154 -15.78 7.95 -24.82
CA HIS A 154 -16.51 9.06 -25.45
C HIS A 154 -16.49 10.39 -24.64
N ARG A 155 -15.36 10.71 -24.01
CA ARG A 155 -15.24 11.89 -23.13
C ARG A 155 -14.16 12.86 -23.59
N SER A 156 -14.24 14.11 -23.11
CA SER A 156 -13.20 15.11 -23.35
C SER A 156 -11.91 14.75 -22.60
N TYR A 157 -10.78 15.30 -23.04
CA TYR A 157 -9.47 15.04 -22.42
C TYR A 157 -9.43 15.43 -20.93
N GLU A 158 -10.01 16.57 -20.58
CA GLU A 158 -10.06 17.11 -19.22
C GLU A 158 -10.95 16.26 -18.30
N GLU A 159 -12.07 15.75 -18.83
CA GLU A 159 -12.96 14.84 -18.10
C GLU A 159 -12.29 13.50 -17.83
N VAL A 160 -11.52 12.97 -18.78
CA VAL A 160 -10.77 11.72 -18.62
C VAL A 160 -9.68 11.90 -17.58
N GLN A 161 -9.00 13.04 -17.58
CA GLN A 161 -8.00 13.38 -16.58
C GLN A 161 -8.60 13.36 -15.16
N ALA A 162 -9.75 14.01 -14.96
CA ALA A 162 -10.47 13.97 -13.68
C ALA A 162 -10.92 12.55 -13.30
N THR A 163 -11.44 11.78 -14.26
CA THR A 163 -11.96 10.42 -14.03
C THR A 163 -10.85 9.44 -13.62
N VAL A 164 -9.69 9.50 -14.28
CA VAL A 164 -8.50 8.70 -13.90
C VAL A 164 -8.01 9.10 -12.51
N LEU A 165 -8.09 10.39 -12.15
CA LEU A 165 -7.73 10.82 -10.81
C LEU A 165 -8.64 10.16 -9.76
N GLU A 166 -9.95 10.23 -9.94
CA GLU A 166 -10.91 9.61 -9.03
C GLU A 166 -10.73 8.09 -8.94
N PHE A 167 -10.46 7.42 -10.07
CA PHE A 167 -10.18 5.99 -10.10
C PHE A 167 -8.95 5.58 -9.28
N LEU A 168 -7.85 6.29 -9.45
CA LEU A 168 -6.62 6.04 -8.71
C LEU A 168 -6.77 6.23 -7.19
N GLU A 169 -7.82 6.92 -6.75
CA GLU A 169 -8.23 7.05 -5.34
C GLU A 169 -9.20 5.97 -4.86
N ALA A 170 -9.95 5.33 -5.77
CA ALA A 170 -10.92 4.29 -5.42
C ALA A 170 -10.27 3.13 -4.66
N ASP A 171 -10.86 2.66 -3.58
CA ASP A 171 -10.43 1.45 -2.88
C ASP A 171 -11.35 0.28 -3.23
N ILE A 172 -11.08 -0.90 -2.69
CA ILE A 172 -11.93 -2.09 -2.94
C ILE A 172 -13.37 -1.89 -2.44
N PHE A 173 -13.63 -0.93 -1.56
CA PHE A 173 -14.94 -0.62 -0.99
C PHE A 173 -15.66 0.52 -1.72
N SER A 174 -14.96 1.31 -2.54
CA SER A 174 -15.53 2.40 -3.34
C SER A 174 -15.48 2.12 -4.85
N LEU A 175 -15.20 0.88 -5.23
CA LEU A 175 -15.18 0.47 -6.63
C LEU A 175 -16.59 0.48 -7.23
N SER A 176 -16.80 1.28 -8.27
CA SER A 176 -18.07 1.37 -9.00
C SER A 176 -18.02 0.57 -10.32
N VAL A 177 -19.19 0.32 -10.91
CA VAL A 177 -19.31 -0.26 -12.26
C VAL A 177 -18.56 0.60 -13.29
N GLN A 178 -18.63 1.93 -13.16
CA GLN A 178 -17.92 2.85 -14.04
C GLN A 178 -16.39 2.69 -13.94
N ASN A 179 -15.86 2.55 -12.72
CA ASN A 179 -14.43 2.28 -12.52
C ASN A 179 -14.01 0.99 -13.21
N PHE A 180 -14.88 -0.03 -13.19
CA PHE A 180 -14.60 -1.29 -13.88
C PHE A 180 -14.60 -1.12 -15.40
N VAL A 181 -15.67 -0.57 -15.96
CA VAL A 181 -15.85 -0.42 -17.41
C VAL A 181 -14.78 0.48 -18.03
N TYR A 182 -14.38 1.56 -17.35
CA TYR A 182 -13.46 2.55 -17.92
C TYR A 182 -11.98 2.22 -17.70
N PHE A 183 -11.65 1.39 -16.71
CA PHE A 183 -10.25 1.09 -16.36
C PHE A 183 -9.95 -0.39 -16.31
N LEU A 184 -10.65 -1.17 -15.49
CA LEU A 184 -10.28 -2.58 -15.34
C LEU A 184 -10.55 -3.38 -16.63
N ASP A 185 -11.72 -3.21 -17.24
CA ASP A 185 -12.10 -3.95 -18.45
C ASP A 185 -11.20 -3.68 -19.68
N PRO A 186 -10.81 -2.43 -19.99
CA PRO A 186 -9.89 -2.15 -21.11
C PRO A 186 -8.42 -2.42 -20.78
N LEU A 187 -8.00 -2.36 -19.50
CA LEU A 187 -6.58 -2.58 -19.16
C LEU A 187 -6.23 -4.04 -18.90
N ILE A 188 -7.20 -4.84 -18.43
CA ILE A 188 -7.00 -6.24 -18.08
C ILE A 188 -7.64 -7.11 -19.15
N GLU A 189 -6.81 -7.88 -19.85
CA GLU A 189 -7.27 -8.83 -20.86
C GLU A 189 -7.85 -10.08 -20.18
N SER A 190 -7.09 -10.67 -19.26
CA SER A 190 -7.52 -11.84 -18.49
C SER A 190 -6.76 -11.97 -17.18
N TRP A 191 -7.28 -12.79 -16.27
CA TRP A 191 -6.58 -13.15 -15.04
C TRP A 191 -6.88 -14.58 -14.60
N ASP A 192 -6.02 -15.09 -13.74
CA ASP A 192 -6.05 -16.45 -13.21
C ASP A 192 -5.54 -16.45 -11.77
N ILE A 193 -6.05 -17.35 -10.94
CA ILE A 193 -5.62 -17.57 -9.56
C ILE A 193 -5.54 -19.06 -9.28
N ASP A 194 -4.45 -19.51 -8.67
CA ASP A 194 -4.37 -20.82 -8.05
C ASP A 194 -4.97 -20.74 -6.63
N LEU A 195 -6.05 -21.47 -6.36
CA LEU A 195 -6.73 -21.44 -5.06
C LEU A 195 -5.98 -22.19 -3.95
N VAL A 196 -4.94 -22.97 -4.31
CA VAL A 196 -4.08 -23.69 -3.34
C VAL A 196 -2.91 -22.80 -2.92
N THR A 197 -2.23 -22.17 -3.88
CA THR A 197 -1.04 -21.34 -3.62
C THR A 197 -1.34 -19.85 -3.48
N PHE A 198 -2.58 -19.43 -3.80
CA PHE A 198 -2.99 -18.04 -3.99
C PHE A 198 -2.20 -17.28 -5.06
N GLY A 199 -1.38 -17.99 -5.86
CA GLY A 199 -0.63 -17.42 -6.95
C GLY A 199 -1.57 -16.82 -8.00
N MET A 200 -1.34 -15.56 -8.37
CA MET A 200 -2.21 -14.83 -9.28
C MET A 200 -1.45 -14.35 -10.50
N LYS A 201 -2.03 -14.55 -11.68
CA LYS A 201 -1.52 -14.07 -12.96
C LYS A 201 -2.52 -13.12 -13.58
N ILE A 202 -2.08 -11.91 -13.92
CA ILE A 202 -2.89 -10.88 -14.58
C ILE A 202 -2.23 -10.55 -15.91
N VAL A 203 -2.99 -10.65 -17.00
CA VAL A 203 -2.57 -10.33 -18.36
C VAL A 203 -3.16 -8.97 -18.73
N LEU A 204 -2.30 -8.07 -19.17
CA LEU A 204 -2.65 -6.71 -19.59
C LEU A 204 -2.98 -6.67 -21.07
N ALA A 205 -3.85 -5.73 -21.45
CA ALA A 205 -4.27 -5.56 -22.84
C ALA A 205 -3.08 -5.28 -23.78
N PRO A 206 -3.07 -5.84 -25.01
CA PRO A 206 -1.95 -5.74 -25.96
C PRO A 206 -1.50 -4.30 -26.28
N GLU A 207 -2.43 -3.36 -26.19
CA GLU A 207 -2.25 -1.95 -26.53
C GLU A 207 -1.38 -1.17 -25.53
N LEU A 208 -1.01 -1.77 -24.39
CA LEU A 208 -0.33 -1.09 -23.27
C LEU A 208 1.21 -1.16 -23.26
N GLY A 209 1.85 -2.03 -24.05
CA GLY A 209 3.31 -2.02 -24.25
C GLY A 209 4.23 -2.41 -23.05
N ARG A 210 5.37 -3.05 -23.38
CA ARG A 210 6.49 -3.58 -22.56
C ARG A 210 6.21 -4.71 -21.55
N GLU A 211 5.42 -4.53 -20.50
CA GLU A 211 5.12 -5.63 -19.54
C GLU A 211 3.67 -6.08 -19.70
N ARG A 212 3.46 -7.27 -20.28
CA ARG A 212 2.11 -7.78 -20.60
C ARG A 212 1.50 -8.65 -19.50
N MET A 213 2.27 -8.94 -18.47
CA MET A 213 1.89 -9.91 -17.44
C MET A 213 2.46 -9.48 -16.10
N LYS A 214 1.60 -9.51 -15.07
CA LYS A 214 2.00 -9.42 -13.67
C LYS A 214 1.71 -10.76 -13.00
N GLN A 215 2.71 -11.32 -12.32
CA GLN A 215 2.58 -12.54 -11.54
C GLN A 215 2.82 -12.21 -10.07
N PHE A 216 1.93 -12.70 -9.22
CA PHE A 216 2.00 -12.57 -7.78
C PHE A 216 2.09 -13.97 -7.19
N GLU A 217 3.05 -14.16 -6.31
CA GLU A 217 3.28 -15.42 -5.60
C GLU A 217 3.35 -15.13 -4.11
N PHE A 218 2.76 -16.04 -3.34
CA PHE A 218 2.78 -15.98 -1.89
C PHE A 218 3.70 -17.10 -1.42
N VAL A 219 4.92 -16.72 -1.08
CA VAL A 219 5.93 -17.64 -0.55
C VAL A 219 6.12 -17.34 0.92
N GLU A 220 5.96 -18.37 1.75
CA GLU A 220 6.42 -18.31 3.12
C GLU A 220 7.94 -18.25 3.10
N ARG A 221 8.48 -17.11 3.49
CA ARG A 221 9.90 -16.98 3.78
C ARG A 221 10.04 -17.10 5.28
N GLU A 222 10.61 -18.21 5.74
CA GLU A 222 11.28 -18.19 7.03
C GLU A 222 12.25 -17.00 6.99
N LEU A 223 12.24 -16.15 8.01
CA LEU A 223 13.20 -15.05 8.13
C LEU A 223 14.59 -15.64 7.91
N GLU A 224 15.18 -15.35 6.74
CA GLU A 224 16.42 -16.00 6.29
C GLU A 224 17.45 -16.04 7.45
N PRO A 225 17.97 -17.22 7.81
CA PRO A 225 19.07 -17.28 8.75
C PRO A 225 20.31 -16.64 8.11
N ALA A 226 20.86 -15.67 8.84
CA ALA A 226 22.13 -14.99 8.61
C ALA A 226 22.19 -14.03 7.39
N ALA A 227 21.98 -12.73 7.66
CA ALA A 227 22.84 -11.72 7.03
C ALA A 227 24.31 -12.20 7.11
N ALA A 228 25.08 -11.95 6.05
CA ALA A 228 26.49 -12.30 5.95
C ALA A 228 27.19 -12.14 7.31
N GLU A 229 27.96 -13.17 7.70
CA GLU A 229 28.64 -13.20 8.99
C GLU A 229 29.38 -11.88 9.21
N GLU A 230 28.99 -11.17 10.27
CA GLU A 230 29.56 -9.85 10.56
C GLU A 230 31.09 -10.00 10.68
N PRO A 231 31.89 -9.12 10.06
CA PRO A 231 33.35 -9.29 10.01
C PRO A 231 33.96 -9.38 11.42
N GLY A 232 33.44 -8.62 12.38
CA GLY A 232 33.88 -8.69 13.78
C GLY A 232 33.52 -10.00 14.49
N LEU A 233 32.49 -10.73 14.04
CA LEU A 233 32.18 -12.08 14.54
C LEU A 233 33.21 -13.09 13.98
N GLY A 234 33.58 -12.96 12.71
CA GLY A 234 34.64 -13.74 12.11
C GLY A 234 35.99 -13.54 12.81
N GLU A 235 36.37 -12.29 13.10
CA GLU A 235 37.59 -11.95 13.86
C GLU A 235 37.59 -12.54 15.28
N PHE A 236 36.42 -12.52 15.95
CA PHE A 236 36.25 -13.13 17.26
C PHE A 236 36.48 -14.65 17.23
N LEU A 237 35.89 -15.34 16.26
CA LEU A 237 36.01 -16.79 16.11
C LEU A 237 37.42 -17.24 15.70
N GLN A 238 38.18 -16.40 15.00
CA GLN A 238 39.58 -16.70 14.65
C GLN A 238 40.56 -16.46 15.80
N ASN A 239 40.16 -15.69 16.82
CA ASN A 239 41.01 -15.37 17.96
C ASN A 239 40.77 -16.35 19.11
N ALA A 240 41.64 -17.36 19.21
CA ALA A 240 41.56 -18.41 20.24
C ALA A 240 41.60 -17.88 21.68
N SER A 241 42.20 -16.71 21.92
CA SER A 241 42.22 -16.07 23.24
C SER A 241 40.88 -15.44 23.64
N LEU A 242 39.97 -15.23 22.68
CA LEU A 242 38.65 -14.62 22.91
C LEU A 242 37.50 -15.65 22.80
N SER A 243 37.62 -16.62 21.91
CA SER A 243 36.53 -17.57 21.58
C SER A 243 36.76 -19.01 22.06
N GLY A 244 37.87 -19.28 22.75
CA GLY A 244 38.44 -20.62 22.95
C GLY A 244 37.54 -21.70 23.58
N ASP A 245 36.38 -21.36 24.14
CA ASP A 245 35.42 -22.28 24.75
C ASP A 245 33.95 -22.00 24.37
N VAL A 246 33.70 -21.30 23.25
CA VAL A 246 32.34 -21.00 22.79
C VAL A 246 31.58 -22.29 22.45
N THR A 247 30.42 -22.47 23.08
CA THR A 247 29.51 -23.59 22.78
C THR A 247 28.64 -23.30 21.54
N GLN A 248 28.02 -24.35 20.98
CA GLN A 248 27.17 -24.20 19.81
C GLN A 248 25.92 -23.33 20.08
N GLU A 249 25.37 -23.37 21.30
CA GLU A 249 24.23 -22.55 21.70
C GLU A 249 24.62 -21.06 21.81
N GLU A 250 25.79 -20.79 22.40
CA GLU A 250 26.34 -19.43 22.49
C GLU A 250 26.69 -18.87 21.10
N LEU A 251 27.23 -19.70 20.21
CA LEU A 251 27.50 -19.31 18.82
C LEU A 251 26.22 -18.92 18.08
N VAL A 252 25.13 -19.68 18.26
CA VAL A 252 23.83 -19.37 17.68
C VAL A 252 23.28 -18.05 18.24
N PHE A 253 23.45 -17.79 19.54
CA PHE A 253 23.09 -16.51 20.16
C PHE A 253 23.86 -15.34 19.52
N LEU A 254 25.18 -15.43 19.40
CA LEU A 254 26.02 -14.36 18.81
C LEU A 254 25.66 -14.10 17.34
N LYS A 255 25.33 -15.13 16.55
CA LYS A 255 24.89 -15.01 15.15
C LYS A 255 23.52 -14.33 14.98
N ARG A 256 22.71 -14.25 16.04
CA ARG A 256 21.39 -13.58 16.03
C ARG A 256 21.47 -12.09 16.32
N LEU A 257 22.61 -11.60 16.82
CA LEU A 257 22.80 -10.17 17.09
C LEU A 257 22.74 -9.38 15.77
N ARG A 258 21.98 -8.28 15.76
CA ARG A 258 21.78 -7.42 14.58
C ARG A 258 22.15 -5.98 14.91
N PHE A 259 22.95 -5.37 14.04
CA PHE A 259 23.45 -4.01 14.22
C PHE A 259 22.90 -3.12 13.10
N ARG A 260 22.32 -1.97 13.48
CA ARG A 260 21.91 -0.95 12.52
C ARG A 260 22.92 0.18 12.56
N ASN A 261 23.57 0.47 11.43
CA ASN A 261 24.55 1.55 11.26
C ASN A 261 25.75 1.48 12.22
N LYS A 262 26.10 0.29 12.72
CA LYS A 262 27.25 0.04 13.60
C LYS A 262 27.93 -1.25 13.18
N SER A 263 29.26 -1.26 13.19
CA SER A 263 30.08 -2.44 12.92
C SER A 263 30.69 -2.92 14.24
N PRO A 264 30.18 -4.01 14.84
CA PRO A 264 30.71 -4.54 16.10
C PRO A 264 32.13 -5.09 15.88
N SER A 265 33.02 -4.87 16.84
CA SER A 265 34.37 -5.46 16.85
C SER A 265 34.37 -6.84 17.53
N ALA A 266 35.46 -7.60 17.39
CA ALA A 266 35.64 -8.87 18.11
C ALA A 266 35.46 -8.73 19.64
N LEU A 267 35.87 -7.60 20.22
CA LEU A 267 35.71 -7.32 21.65
C LEU A 267 34.24 -7.15 22.06
N TYR A 268 33.39 -6.68 21.15
CA TYR A 268 31.95 -6.59 21.42
C TYR A 268 31.37 -7.99 21.63
N TYR A 269 31.67 -8.94 20.73
CA TYR A 269 31.22 -10.33 20.85
C TYR A 269 31.77 -11.04 22.09
N TYR A 270 33.04 -10.79 22.42
CA TYR A 270 33.61 -11.28 23.68
C TYR A 270 32.83 -10.78 24.91
N ARG A 271 32.47 -9.48 24.94
CA ARG A 271 31.68 -8.93 26.05
C ARG A 271 30.26 -9.48 26.11
N GLU A 272 29.60 -9.65 24.98
CA GLU A 272 28.26 -10.25 24.96
C GLU A 272 28.28 -11.72 25.41
N LEU A 273 29.32 -12.47 25.06
CA LEU A 273 29.52 -13.82 25.58
C LEU A 273 29.74 -13.82 27.10
N GLN A 274 30.56 -12.91 27.62
CA GLN A 274 30.75 -12.77 29.07
C GLN A 274 29.45 -12.39 29.77
N ASN A 275 28.67 -11.46 29.20
CA ASN A 275 27.36 -11.10 29.73
C ASN A 275 26.42 -12.30 29.78
N LEU A 276 26.42 -13.13 28.74
CA LEU A 276 25.59 -14.34 28.65
C LEU A 276 25.97 -15.37 29.73
N ARG A 277 27.25 -15.45 30.08
CA ARG A 277 27.79 -16.38 31.10
C ARG A 277 27.71 -15.82 32.52
N ASP A 278 27.52 -14.51 32.68
CA ASP A 278 27.52 -13.87 33.98
C ASP A 278 26.28 -14.29 34.81
N PRO A 279 26.47 -14.97 35.96
CA PRO A 279 25.37 -15.36 36.84
C PRO A 279 24.62 -14.18 37.45
N LEU A 280 25.19 -12.96 37.44
CA LEU A 280 24.51 -11.75 37.89
C LEU A 280 23.44 -11.28 36.89
N HIS A 281 23.60 -11.61 35.60
CA HIS A 281 22.63 -11.31 34.56
C HIS A 281 21.54 -12.37 34.45
N PHE A 282 21.81 -13.60 34.86
CA PHE A 282 20.87 -14.72 34.77
C PHE A 282 20.83 -15.52 36.06
N ARG A 283 19.66 -15.55 36.72
CA ARG A 283 19.44 -16.41 37.89
C ARG A 283 19.38 -17.87 37.46
N ALA A 284 20.16 -18.73 38.10
CA ALA A 284 20.07 -20.18 37.89
C ALA A 284 18.63 -20.65 38.18
N GLN A 285 18.07 -21.46 37.28
CA GLN A 285 16.81 -22.14 37.54
C GLN A 285 17.03 -23.16 38.67
N GLY A 286 16.76 -22.74 39.90
CA GLY A 286 16.98 -23.56 41.10
C GLY A 286 17.07 -22.78 42.42
N SER A 287 17.29 -21.46 42.39
CA SER A 287 17.27 -20.64 43.61
C SER A 287 15.86 -20.13 43.89
N ARG A 288 15.08 -20.93 44.63
CA ARG A 288 13.99 -20.41 45.47
C ARG A 288 14.56 -19.88 46.77
#